data_AF-A0A411ZT20-F1
#
_entry.id   AF-A0A411ZT20-F1
#
_cell.length_a   1.000
_cell.length_b   1.000
_cell.length_c   1.000
_cell.angle_alpha   90.00
_cell.angle_beta   90.00
_cell.angle_gamma   90.00
#
_symmetry.space_group_name_H-M   'P 1'
#
loop_
_entity.id
_entity.type
_entity.pdbx_description
1 polymer ?
#
loop_
_entity_poly.entity_id
_entity_poly.type
_entity_poly.pdbx_seq_one_letter_code
_entity_poly.pdbx_strand_id
1 'polypeptide(L)'
;MKCEKCGAELFNSAKFCHVCGHPVPQKEKPVLSKRLECRHCGGIMDVDETRNVKVCPYCGSKELVEESDQVTMQRIKSHAWKEVQKDKEETKRAVATEHEITERENKKNESKSDIVTGIVLGSIVIVSLLMLYFIA
;
A
#
# COMPACT_ATOMS: atom_id res chain seq x y z
N MET A 1 -15.82 -17.79 -20.68
CA MET A 1 -16.58 -17.38 -21.89
C MET A 1 -17.14 -18.63 -22.58
N LYS A 2 -18.14 -18.55 -23.45
CA LYS A 2 -18.69 -19.73 -24.16
C LYS A 2 -18.35 -19.67 -25.64
N CYS A 3 -18.11 -20.83 -26.25
CA CYS A 3 -17.87 -20.92 -27.68
C CYS A 3 -19.15 -20.60 -28.47
N GLU A 4 -19.07 -19.66 -29.39
CA GLU A 4 -20.23 -19.25 -30.22
C GLU A 4 -20.70 -20.36 -31.17
N LYS A 5 -19.81 -21.30 -31.51
CA LYS A 5 -20.14 -22.40 -32.43
C LYS A 5 -20.71 -23.64 -31.74
N CYS A 6 -20.24 -23.99 -30.54
CA CYS A 6 -20.62 -25.25 -29.88
C CYS A 6 -21.11 -25.10 -28.44
N GLY A 7 -21.12 -23.88 -27.89
CA GLY A 7 -21.60 -23.60 -26.54
C GLY A 7 -20.68 -24.03 -25.39
N ALA A 8 -19.56 -24.72 -25.67
CA ALA A 8 -18.63 -25.19 -24.66
C ALA A 8 -18.03 -24.03 -23.82
N GLU A 9 -17.81 -24.27 -22.54
CA GLU A 9 -17.16 -23.29 -21.65
C GLU A 9 -15.66 -23.21 -21.92
N LEU A 10 -15.15 -21.99 -22.00
CA LEU A 10 -13.77 -21.65 -22.35
C LEU A 10 -13.12 -20.81 -21.26
N PHE A 11 -11.85 -21.09 -20.99
CA PHE A 11 -11.00 -20.30 -20.12
C PHE A 11 -10.61 -18.96 -20.75
N ASN A 12 -10.37 -17.93 -19.92
CA ASN A 12 -10.11 -16.54 -20.35
C ASN A 12 -8.85 -16.32 -21.22
N SER A 13 -8.05 -17.36 -21.45
CA SER A 13 -6.84 -17.34 -22.28
C SER A 13 -6.85 -18.35 -23.43
N ALA A 14 -7.94 -19.08 -23.65
CA ALA A 14 -8.03 -20.08 -24.71
C ALA A 14 -7.99 -19.40 -26.09
N LYS A 15 -7.06 -19.82 -26.96
CA LYS A 15 -6.98 -19.35 -28.37
C LYS A 15 -7.95 -20.08 -29.29
N PHE A 16 -8.25 -21.33 -28.94
CA PHE A 16 -9.14 -22.22 -29.70
C PHE A 16 -10.08 -22.95 -28.75
N CYS A 17 -11.28 -23.28 -29.24
CA CYS A 17 -12.21 -24.12 -28.51
C CYS A 17 -11.71 -25.56 -28.44
N HIS A 18 -11.53 -26.10 -27.24
CA HIS A 18 -11.06 -27.47 -27.02
C HIS A 18 -12.05 -28.55 -27.51
N VAL A 19 -13.33 -28.19 -27.72
CA VAL A 19 -14.37 -29.13 -28.18
C VAL A 19 -14.52 -29.13 -29.70
N CYS A 20 -14.59 -27.96 -30.33
CA CYS A 20 -14.91 -27.85 -31.77
C CYS A 20 -13.79 -27.27 -32.64
N GLY A 21 -12.65 -26.88 -32.04
CA GLY A 21 -11.50 -26.31 -32.74
C GLY A 21 -11.70 -24.89 -33.28
N HIS A 22 -12.89 -24.29 -33.11
CA HIS A 22 -13.15 -22.94 -33.61
C HIS A 22 -12.27 -21.91 -32.87
N PRO A 23 -11.65 -20.94 -33.59
CA PRO A 23 -10.85 -19.90 -32.97
C PRO A 23 -11.73 -19.05 -32.05
N VAL A 24 -11.18 -18.65 -30.91
CA VAL A 24 -11.87 -17.84 -29.91
C VAL A 24 -11.35 -16.41 -30.05
N PRO A 25 -12.22 -15.40 -30.25
CA PRO A 25 -11.77 -14.01 -30.35
C PRO A 25 -11.15 -13.58 -29.02
N GLN A 26 -9.83 -13.38 -29.01
CA GLN A 26 -9.14 -12.86 -27.85
C GLN A 26 -9.38 -11.36 -27.80
N LYS A 27 -9.88 -10.86 -26.66
CA LYS A 27 -9.78 -9.44 -26.35
C LYS A 27 -8.31 -9.14 -26.16
N GLU A 28 -7.66 -8.67 -27.22
CA GLU A 28 -6.31 -8.14 -27.15
C GLU A 28 -6.30 -7.05 -26.09
N LYS A 29 -5.49 -7.26 -25.03
CA LYS A 29 -5.17 -6.17 -24.11
C LYS A 29 -4.59 -5.05 -24.98
N PRO A 30 -4.92 -3.77 -24.76
CA PRO A 30 -4.25 -2.67 -25.45
C PRO A 30 -2.77 -2.73 -25.05
N VAL A 31 -1.96 -3.36 -25.90
CA VAL A 31 -0.51 -3.35 -25.76
C VAL A 31 -0.08 -1.98 -26.25
N LEU A 32 0.49 -1.18 -25.36
CA LEU A 32 1.05 0.12 -25.71
C LEU A 32 2.27 -0.13 -26.61
N SER A 33 2.03 -0.23 -27.92
CA SER A 33 3.06 -0.48 -28.92
C SER A 33 3.58 0.87 -29.45
N LYS A 34 4.89 1.08 -29.36
CA LYS A 34 5.54 2.26 -29.94
C LYS A 34 6.15 1.91 -31.28
N ARG A 35 5.87 2.72 -32.30
CA ARG A 35 6.51 2.62 -33.61
C ARG A 35 7.94 3.14 -33.52
N LEU A 36 8.88 2.33 -33.99
CA LEU A 36 10.32 2.63 -33.98
C LEU A 36 10.91 2.36 -35.36
N GLU A 37 11.90 3.15 -35.75
CA GLU A 37 12.67 2.95 -36.97
C GLU A 37 14.05 2.40 -36.60
N CYS A 38 14.44 1.31 -37.25
CA CYS A 38 15.74 0.69 -37.02
C CYS A 38 16.87 1.58 -37.55
N ARG A 39 17.80 2.02 -36.69
CA ARG A 39 18.95 2.84 -37.11
C ARG A 39 19.92 2.12 -38.06
N HIS A 40 19.89 0.78 -38.08
CA HIS A 40 20.81 -0.02 -38.90
C HIS A 40 20.31 -0.24 -40.34
N CYS A 41 18.99 -0.33 -40.55
CA CYS A 41 18.43 -0.67 -41.86
C CYS A 41 17.24 0.20 -42.29
N GLY A 42 16.80 1.17 -41.49
CA GLY A 42 15.64 2.02 -41.77
C GLY A 42 14.29 1.29 -41.71
N GLY A 43 14.27 0.04 -41.23
CA GLY A 43 13.04 -0.75 -41.14
C GLY A 43 12.13 -0.23 -40.03
N ILE A 44 10.87 0.05 -40.36
CA ILE A 44 9.86 0.50 -39.39
C ILE A 44 9.24 -0.71 -38.72
N MET A 45 9.26 -0.75 -37.39
CA MET A 45 8.70 -1.83 -36.59
C MET A 45 7.91 -1.31 -35.39
N ASP A 46 6.80 -1.96 -35.09
CA ASP A 46 6.02 -1.69 -33.89
C ASP A 46 6.52 -2.59 -32.76
N VAL A 47 6.87 -2.00 -31.62
CA VAL A 47 7.45 -2.77 -30.53
C VAL A 47 6.83 -2.45 -29.19
N ASP A 48 6.50 -3.53 -28.49
CA ASP A 48 6.01 -3.54 -27.13
C ASP A 48 6.95 -2.77 -26.19
N GLU A 49 6.39 -1.81 -25.45
CA GLU A 49 7.11 -0.99 -24.48
C GLU A 49 7.57 -1.82 -23.26
N THR A 50 6.95 -2.97 -23.00
CA THR A 50 7.31 -3.83 -21.85
C THR A 50 8.59 -4.65 -22.04
N ARG A 51 9.14 -4.68 -23.27
CA ARG A 51 10.34 -5.47 -23.59
C ARG A 51 11.57 -4.57 -23.69
N ASN A 52 12.50 -4.78 -22.76
CA ASN A 52 13.76 -4.02 -22.65
C ASN A 52 14.72 -4.22 -23.84
N VAL A 53 14.60 -5.32 -24.58
CA VAL A 53 15.45 -5.63 -25.74
C VAL A 53 14.59 -5.84 -26.98
N LYS A 54 14.86 -5.04 -28.03
CA LYS A 54 14.14 -5.11 -29.31
C LYS A 54 15.07 -5.65 -30.38
N VAL A 55 14.62 -6.69 -31.10
CA VAL A 55 15.38 -7.30 -32.21
C VAL A 55 14.68 -6.92 -33.51
N CYS A 56 15.37 -6.20 -34.38
CA CYS A 56 14.83 -5.81 -35.68
C CYS A 56 14.52 -7.05 -36.53
N PRO A 57 13.27 -7.25 -37.01
CA PRO A 57 12.90 -8.40 -37.84
C PRO A 57 13.52 -8.33 -39.24
N TYR A 58 13.98 -7.16 -39.68
CA TYR A 58 14.52 -6.94 -41.01
C TYR A 58 16.02 -7.22 -41.11
N CYS A 59 16.80 -6.88 -40.08
CA CYS A 59 18.27 -7.00 -40.11
C CYS A 59 18.88 -7.69 -38.88
N GLY A 60 18.07 -8.04 -37.88
CA GLY A 60 18.54 -8.73 -36.67
C GLY A 60 19.31 -7.87 -35.67
N SER A 61 19.45 -6.56 -35.91
CA SER A 61 20.09 -5.66 -34.94
C SER A 61 19.32 -5.64 -33.62
N LYS A 62 20.05 -5.70 -32.50
CA LYS A 62 19.49 -5.60 -31.15
C LYS A 62 19.67 -4.17 -30.66
N GLU A 63 18.58 -3.49 -30.35
CA GLU A 63 18.59 -2.15 -29.76
C GLU A 63 17.96 -2.24 -28.37
N LEU A 64 18.67 -1.73 -27.36
CA LEU A 64 18.11 -1.52 -26.02
C LEU A 64 17.18 -0.32 -26.12
N VAL A 65 15.90 -0.51 -25.87
CA VAL A 65 15.01 0.64 -25.71
C VAL A 65 15.06 1.06 -24.28
N GLU A 66 15.71 2.20 -24.07
CA GLU A 66 15.61 2.97 -22.85
C GLU A 66 14.14 3.37 -22.68
N GLU A 67 13.52 2.81 -21.66
CA GLU A 67 12.17 3.16 -21.21
C GLU A 67 12.13 4.68 -20.99
N SER A 68 11.13 5.39 -21.53
CA SER A 68 11.13 6.85 -21.44
C SER A 68 11.08 7.30 -19.97
N ASP A 69 12.04 8.14 -19.57
CA ASP A 69 12.28 8.63 -18.20
C ASP A 69 11.01 9.02 -17.43
N GLN A 70 9.97 9.51 -18.11
CA GLN A 70 8.73 9.97 -17.49
C GLN A 70 7.92 8.85 -16.83
N VAL A 71 7.90 7.64 -17.41
CA VAL A 71 7.10 6.51 -16.90
C VAL A 71 7.79 5.87 -15.70
N THR A 72 9.11 5.75 -15.75
CA THR A 72 9.95 5.28 -14.64
C THR A 72 9.86 6.25 -13.46
N MET A 73 9.91 7.55 -13.73
CA MET A 73 9.72 8.60 -12.71
C MET A 73 8.31 8.58 -12.11
N GLN A 74 7.25 8.34 -12.90
CA GLN A 74 5.89 8.18 -12.36
C GLN A 74 5.78 6.96 -11.43
N ARG A 75 6.38 5.82 -11.80
CA ARG A 75 6.36 4.63 -10.95
C ARG A 75 7.13 4.85 -9.64
N ILE A 76 8.36 5.38 -9.72
CA ILE A 76 9.18 5.70 -8.54
C ILE A 76 8.45 6.69 -7.63
N LYS A 77 7.85 7.74 -8.21
CA LYS A 77 7.06 8.72 -7.46
C LYS A 77 5.89 8.02 -6.76
N SER A 78 5.07 7.25 -7.47
CA SER A 78 3.88 6.59 -6.88
C SER A 78 4.21 5.66 -5.70
N HIS A 79 5.33 4.91 -5.78
CA HIS A 79 5.79 4.06 -4.69
C HIS A 79 6.27 4.89 -3.50
N ALA A 80 7.09 5.92 -3.74
CA ALA A 80 7.57 6.81 -2.69
C ALA A 80 6.42 7.55 -1.97
N TRP A 81 5.40 8.03 -2.69
CA TRP A 81 4.23 8.68 -2.07
C TRP A 81 3.43 7.71 -1.20
N LYS A 82 3.28 6.45 -1.62
CA LYS A 82 2.53 5.44 -0.86
C LYS A 82 3.24 5.06 0.44
N GLU A 83 4.56 4.90 0.40
CA GLU A 83 5.37 4.59 1.58
C GLU A 83 5.36 5.75 2.59
N VAL A 84 5.61 6.98 2.14
CA VAL A 84 5.59 8.17 3.00
C VAL A 84 4.23 8.39 3.65
N GLN A 85 3.13 8.16 2.93
CA GLN A 85 1.79 8.28 3.51
C GLN A 85 1.54 7.22 4.58
N LYS A 86 1.94 5.97 4.33
CA LYS A 86 1.80 4.87 5.29
C LYS A 86 2.62 5.16 6.55
N ASP A 87 3.88 5.56 6.40
CA ASP A 87 4.78 5.90 7.51
C ASP A 87 4.22 7.05 8.37
N LYS A 88 3.68 8.08 7.71
CA LYS A 88 3.05 9.23 8.38
C LYS A 88 1.84 8.80 9.18
N GLU A 89 1.05 7.86 8.66
CA GLU A 89 -0.15 7.38 9.35
C GLU A 89 0.19 6.41 10.49
N GLU A 90 1.19 5.55 10.32
CA GLU A 90 1.72 4.70 11.39
C GLU A 90 2.32 5.55 12.52
N THR A 91 3.11 6.58 12.18
CA THR A 91 3.66 7.52 13.16
C THR A 91 2.55 8.26 13.91
N LYS A 92 1.52 8.75 13.20
CA LYS A 92 0.36 9.40 13.84
C LYS A 92 -0.37 8.45 14.79
N ARG A 93 -0.55 7.19 14.42
CA ARG A 93 -1.20 6.17 15.26
C ARG A 93 -0.36 5.86 16.50
N ALA A 94 0.95 5.71 16.34
CA ALA A 94 1.86 5.51 17.46
C ALA A 94 1.79 6.67 18.46
N VAL A 95 1.91 7.91 17.98
CA VAL A 95 1.83 9.12 18.80
C VAL A 95 0.46 9.25 19.50
N ALA A 96 -0.65 8.97 18.79
CA ALA A 96 -1.98 9.01 19.39
C ALA A 96 -2.13 7.96 20.51
N THR A 97 -1.59 6.77 20.31
CA THR A 97 -1.63 5.69 21.31
C THR A 97 -0.80 6.05 22.54
N GLU A 98 0.41 6.59 22.36
CA GLU A 98 1.25 7.06 23.47
C GLU A 98 0.58 8.18 24.27
N HIS A 99 -0.05 9.15 23.59
CA HIS A 99 -0.79 10.23 24.25
C HIS A 99 -1.96 9.69 25.07
N GLU A 100 -2.73 8.74 24.53
CA GLU A 100 -3.86 8.14 25.24
C GLU A 100 -3.41 7.33 26.48
N ILE A 101 -2.30 6.57 26.38
CA ILE A 101 -1.71 5.86 27.52
C ILE A 101 -1.31 6.85 28.61
N THR A 102 -0.60 7.92 28.24
CA THR A 102 -0.12 8.94 29.18
C THR A 102 -1.28 9.63 29.90
N GLU A 103 -2.38 9.97 29.19
CA GLU A 103 -3.56 10.58 29.80
C GLU A 103 -4.24 9.63 30.80
N ARG A 104 -4.34 8.35 30.48
CA ARG A 104 -4.90 7.32 31.38
C ARG A 104 -4.05 7.16 32.65
N GLU A 105 -2.73 7.19 32.52
CA GLU A 105 -1.82 7.12 33.66
C GLU A 105 -1.92 8.35 34.56
N ASN A 106 -1.98 9.55 33.97
CA ASN A 106 -2.17 10.79 34.72
C ASN A 106 -3.49 10.79 35.51
N LYS A 107 -4.62 10.42 34.89
CA LYS A 107 -5.91 10.31 35.61
C LYS A 107 -5.87 9.30 36.75
N LYS A 108 -5.16 8.18 36.57
CA LYS A 108 -4.97 7.17 37.63
C LYS A 108 -4.11 7.71 38.78
N ASN A 109 -3.05 8.45 38.47
CA ASN A 109 -2.17 9.05 39.46
C ASN A 109 -2.88 10.18 40.23
N GLU A 110 -3.66 10.99 39.54
CA GLU A 110 -4.52 12.03 40.12
C GLU A 110 -5.53 11.40 41.10
N SER A 111 -6.28 10.38 40.66
CA SER A 111 -7.20 9.65 41.53
C SER A 111 -6.53 9.05 42.78
N LYS A 112 -5.33 8.49 42.63
CA LYS A 112 -4.55 7.99 43.78
C LYS A 112 -4.14 9.13 44.73
N SER A 113 -3.70 10.26 44.18
CA SER A 113 -3.31 11.44 44.95
C SER A 113 -4.46 11.95 45.81
N ASP A 114 -5.67 12.02 45.25
CA ASP A 114 -6.86 12.47 45.97
C ASP A 114 -7.22 11.51 47.12
N ILE A 115 -7.15 10.20 46.87
CA ILE A 115 -7.40 9.18 47.91
C ILE A 115 -6.38 9.31 49.05
N VAL A 116 -5.09 9.43 48.72
CA VAL A 116 -4.03 9.57 49.74
C VAL A 116 -4.22 10.86 50.54
N THR A 117 -4.56 11.97 49.89
CA THR A 117 -4.83 13.26 50.55
C THR A 117 -5.99 13.14 51.53
N GLY A 118 -7.08 12.46 51.15
CA GLY A 118 -8.22 12.21 52.03
C GLY A 118 -7.85 11.39 53.27
N ILE A 119 -7.04 10.34 53.12
CA ILE A 119 -6.58 9.50 54.24
C ILE A 119 -5.70 10.31 55.20
N VAL A 120 -4.77 11.12 54.67
CA VAL A 120 -3.89 11.96 55.51
C VAL A 120 -4.69 12.99 56.29
N LEU A 121 -5.60 13.73 55.65
CA LEU A 121 -6.46 14.71 56.33
C LEU A 121 -7.36 14.04 57.38
N GLY A 122 -7.97 12.90 57.05
CA GLY A 122 -8.78 12.13 58.00
C GLY A 122 -7.99 11.68 59.23
N SER A 123 -6.77 11.16 59.02
CA SER A 123 -5.92 10.73 60.14
C SER A 123 -5.50 11.89 61.05
N ILE A 124 -5.19 13.06 60.49
CA ILE A 124 -4.87 14.28 61.27
C ILE A 124 -6.05 14.72 62.13
N VAL A 125 -7.26 14.72 61.59
CA VAL A 125 -8.48 15.11 62.34
C VAL A 125 -8.75 14.12 63.47
N ILE A 126 -8.63 12.82 63.22
CA ILE A 126 -8.80 11.78 64.25
C ILE A 126 -7.80 11.97 65.38
N VAL A 127 -6.51 12.16 65.06
CA VAL A 127 -5.46 12.39 66.06
C VAL A 127 -5.76 13.66 66.88
N SER A 128 -6.21 14.73 66.23
CA SER A 128 -6.56 15.98 66.90
C SER A 128 -7.75 15.81 67.86
N LEU A 129 -8.79 15.07 67.47
CA LEU A 129 -9.94 14.76 68.34
C LEU A 129 -9.55 13.91 69.54
N LEU A 130 -8.70 12.90 69.33
CA LEU A 130 -8.18 12.07 70.43
C LEU A 130 -7.36 12.91 71.42
N MET A 131 -6.51 13.81 70.92
CA MET A 131 -5.74 14.72 71.78
C MET A 131 -6.64 15.63 72.62
N LEU A 132 -7.72 16.18 72.05
CA LEU A 132 -8.69 16.99 72.80
C LEU A 132 -9.42 16.17 73.87
N TYR A 133 -9.80 14.93 73.55
CA TYR A 133 -10.45 14.03 74.50
C TYR A 133 -9.57 13.69 75.71
N PHE A 134 -8.25 13.52 75.52
CA PHE A 134 -7.32 13.25 76.62
C PHE A 134 -7.02 14.46 77.51
N ILE A 135 -7.27 15.69 77.02
CA ILE A 135 -6.99 16.93 77.75
C ILE A 135 -8.22 17.39 78.57
N ALA A 136 -9.43 16.99 78.16
CA ALA A 136 -10.70 17.32 78.83
C ALA A 136 -11.04 16.34 79.96
#